data_AF-G2GJ16-F1
#
_entry.id   AF-G2GJ16-F1
#
_cell.length_a   1.000
_cell.length_b   1.000
_cell.length_c   1.000
_cell.angle_alpha   90.00
_cell.angle_beta   90.00
_cell.angle_gamma   90.00
#
_symmetry.space_group_name_H-M   'P 1'
#
loop_
_entity.id
_entity.type
_entity.pdbx_description
1 polymer ?
#
loop_
_entity_poly.entity_id
_entity_poly.type
_entity_poly.pdbx_seq_one_letter_code
_entity_poly.pdbx_strand_id
1 'polypeptide(L)'
;RARCLAAAATVRAHVKAVHVRPARAAALWGGSAGFVVLHCAALLAVARAVALPLPPALVALLYLAASGAAALLPTPGGVGSLEAVLAFAFTTAGAPGAAAASAVLGYRLLTVWLPLLPGLVVLAVLVRRRAL
;
A
#
# COMPACT_ATOMS: atom_id res chain seq x y z
N ARG A 1 -17.30 28.28 -6.13
CA ARG A 1 -16.12 29.06 -5.66
C ARG A 1 -16.08 29.22 -4.13
N ALA A 2 -17.12 29.77 -3.48
CA ALA A 2 -17.16 29.93 -2.01
C ALA A 2 -17.06 28.61 -1.21
N ARG A 3 -17.75 27.54 -1.66
CA ARG A 3 -17.66 26.20 -1.04
C ARG A 3 -16.25 25.58 -1.12
N CYS A 4 -15.53 25.82 -2.21
CA CYS A 4 -14.15 25.33 -2.39
C CYS A 4 -13.16 26.08 -1.47
N LEU A 5 -13.34 27.39 -1.30
CA LEU A 5 -12.52 28.19 -0.39
C LEU A 5 -12.77 27.83 1.07
N ALA A 6 -14.04 27.59 1.44
CA ALA A 6 -14.39 27.08 2.77
C ALA A 6 -13.78 25.69 3.02
N ALA A 7 -13.90 24.76 2.07
CA ALA A 7 -13.30 23.44 2.15
C ALA A 7 -11.77 23.51 2.31
N ALA A 8 -11.09 24.34 1.51
CA ALA A 8 -9.65 24.55 1.60
C ALA A 8 -9.22 25.14 2.96
N ALA A 9 -10.00 26.08 3.51
CA ALA A 9 -9.76 26.64 4.83
C ALA A 9 -9.89 25.58 5.94
N THR A 10 -10.93 24.73 5.88
CA THR A 10 -11.07 23.60 6.81
C THR A 10 -9.94 22.59 6.69
N VAL A 11 -9.53 22.19 5.48
CA VAL A 11 -8.39 21.27 5.30
C VAL A 11 -7.12 21.88 5.90
N ARG A 12 -6.85 23.17 5.62
CA ARG A 12 -5.69 23.87 6.18
C ARG A 12 -5.74 23.95 7.71
N ALA A 13 -6.92 24.17 8.30
CA ALA A 13 -7.09 24.18 9.74
C ALA A 13 -6.81 22.82 10.37
N HIS A 14 -7.28 21.73 9.76
CA HIS A 14 -7.00 20.36 10.21
C HIS A 14 -5.51 20.01 10.11
N VAL A 15 -4.87 20.35 8.99
CA VAL A 15 -3.42 20.14 8.80
C VAL A 15 -2.64 20.89 9.88
N LYS A 16 -2.95 22.16 10.13
CA LYS A 16 -2.32 22.94 11.20
C LYS A 16 -2.56 22.30 12.58
N ALA A 17 -3.80 21.91 12.89
CA ALA A 17 -4.14 21.31 14.18
C ALA A 17 -3.38 20.01 14.47
N VAL A 18 -3.09 19.21 13.45
CA VAL A 18 -2.26 18.00 13.58
C VAL A 18 -0.79 18.36 13.80
N HIS A 19 -0.27 19.37 13.09
CA HIS A 19 1.14 19.77 13.17
C HIS A 19 1.50 20.56 14.44
N VAL A 20 0.53 21.20 15.10
CA VAL A 20 0.74 21.88 16.40
C VAL A 20 1.05 20.88 17.53
N ARG A 21 0.65 19.60 17.39
CA ARG A 21 0.91 18.56 18.39
C ARG A 21 2.03 17.64 17.88
N PRO A 22 3.28 17.77 18.35
CA PRO A 22 4.44 17.05 17.78
C PRO A 22 4.26 15.54 17.84
N ALA A 23 3.65 15.00 18.90
CA ALA A 23 3.34 13.57 18.99
C ALA A 23 2.36 13.09 17.90
N ARG A 24 1.36 13.90 17.52
CA ARG A 24 0.40 13.54 16.46
C ARG A 24 1.02 13.66 15.08
N ALA A 25 1.83 14.70 14.86
CA ALA A 25 2.60 14.84 13.64
C ALA A 25 3.59 13.67 13.46
N ALA A 26 4.32 13.31 14.52
CA ALA A 26 5.24 12.18 14.51
C ALA A 26 4.51 10.84 14.26
N ALA A 27 3.36 10.61 14.90
CA ALA A 27 2.55 9.41 14.65
C ALA A 27 2.03 9.35 13.20
N LEU A 28 1.60 10.49 12.64
CA LEU A 28 1.12 10.57 11.27
C LEU A 28 2.24 10.29 10.26
N TRP A 29 3.33 11.04 10.34
CA TRP A 29 4.45 10.94 9.41
C TRP A 29 5.22 9.63 9.59
N GLY A 30 5.46 9.23 10.84
CA GLY A 30 6.09 7.96 11.19
C GLY A 30 5.26 6.77 10.76
N GLY A 31 3.94 6.80 10.96
CA GLY A 31 3.04 5.75 10.48
C GLY A 31 3.02 5.64 8.95
N SER A 32 2.95 6.78 8.26
CA SER A 32 2.98 6.82 6.78
C SER A 32 4.30 6.29 6.22
N ALA A 33 5.43 6.76 6.74
CA ALA A 33 6.76 6.29 6.34
C ALA A 33 6.96 4.80 6.69
N GLY A 34 6.56 4.40 7.88
CA GLY A 34 6.62 3.01 8.35
C GLY A 34 5.80 2.07 7.47
N PHE A 35 4.61 2.49 7.05
CA PHE A 35 3.78 1.72 6.13
C PHE A 35 4.51 1.42 4.82
N VAL A 36 5.08 2.44 4.19
CA VAL A 36 5.85 2.31 2.95
C VAL A 36 7.09 1.42 3.15
N VAL A 37 7.84 1.62 4.23
CA VAL A 37 9.04 0.84 4.53
C VAL A 37 8.71 -0.64 4.74
N LEU A 38 7.64 -0.95 5.49
CA LEU A 38 7.21 -2.33 5.73
C LEU A 38 6.74 -3.01 4.44
N HIS A 39 6.04 -2.28 3.57
CA HIS A 39 5.61 -2.83 2.27
C HIS A 39 6.80 -3.09 1.35
N CYS A 40 7.77 -2.17 1.28
CA CYS A 40 9.03 -2.39 0.58
C CYS A 40 9.76 -3.62 1.14
N ALA A 41 9.86 -3.76 2.46
CA ALA A 41 10.55 -4.88 3.09
C ALA A 41 9.88 -6.22 2.75
N ALA A 42 8.54 -6.28 2.81
CA ALA A 42 7.78 -7.47 2.42
C ALA A 42 7.99 -7.82 0.94
N LEU A 43 7.91 -6.84 0.04
CA LEU A 43 8.15 -7.06 -1.39
C LEU A 43 9.58 -7.51 -1.67
N LEU A 44 10.57 -6.94 -0.99
CA LEU A 44 11.98 -7.35 -1.11
C LEU A 44 12.23 -8.76 -0.59
N ALA A 45 11.55 -9.15 0.50
CA ALA A 45 11.63 -10.51 1.02
C ALA A 45 11.07 -11.52 0.01
N VAL A 46 9.91 -11.22 -0.58
CA VAL A 46 9.30 -12.06 -1.62
C VAL A 46 10.16 -12.08 -2.88
N ALA A 47 10.64 -10.92 -3.34
CA ALA A 47 11.51 -10.83 -4.52
C ALA A 47 12.77 -11.69 -4.37
N ARG A 48 13.37 -11.72 -3.18
CA ARG A 48 14.49 -12.63 -2.89
C ARG A 48 14.07 -14.09 -2.86
N ALA A 49 12.92 -14.40 -2.26
CA ALA A 49 12.41 -15.78 -2.19
C ALA A 49 12.12 -16.38 -3.56
N VAL A 50 11.62 -15.57 -4.51
CA VAL A 50 11.35 -16.00 -5.89
C VAL A 50 12.54 -15.80 -6.85
N ALA A 51 13.71 -15.43 -6.30
CA ALA A 51 14.93 -15.14 -7.07
C ALA A 51 14.70 -14.13 -8.22
N LEU A 52 13.93 -13.06 -7.96
CA LEU A 52 13.66 -12.01 -8.94
C LEU A 52 15.00 -11.35 -9.36
N PRO A 53 15.35 -11.31 -10.65
CA PRO A 53 16.66 -10.87 -11.12
C PRO A 53 16.75 -9.34 -11.23
N LEU A 54 16.33 -8.63 -10.19
CA LEU A 54 16.39 -7.17 -10.11
C LEU A 54 17.14 -6.72 -8.85
N PRO A 55 17.94 -5.63 -8.92
CA PRO A 55 18.58 -5.07 -7.74
C PRO A 55 17.54 -4.66 -6.68
N PRO A 56 17.78 -4.93 -5.37
CA PRO A 56 16.85 -4.56 -4.30
C PRO A 56 16.45 -3.08 -4.30
N ALA A 57 17.40 -2.18 -4.57
CA ALA A 57 17.12 -0.74 -4.64
C ALA A 57 16.14 -0.40 -5.78
N LEU A 58 16.26 -1.08 -6.93
CA LEU A 58 15.35 -0.90 -8.06
C LEU A 58 13.96 -1.43 -7.72
N VAL A 59 13.85 -2.60 -7.07
CA VAL A 59 12.55 -3.14 -6.64
C VAL A 59 11.82 -2.17 -5.70
N ALA A 60 12.52 -1.57 -4.73
CA ALA A 60 11.95 -0.57 -3.83
C ALA A 60 11.51 0.70 -4.59
N LEU A 61 12.32 1.17 -5.54
CA LEU A 61 11.98 2.33 -6.38
C LEU A 61 10.73 2.07 -7.22
N LEU A 62 10.66 0.91 -7.87
CA LEU A 62 9.52 0.51 -8.68
C LEU A 62 8.25 0.37 -7.83
N TYR A 63 8.37 -0.10 -6.57
CA TYR A 63 7.25 -0.09 -5.63
C TYR A 63 6.74 1.32 -5.32
N LEU A 64 7.64 2.25 -5.00
CA LEU A 64 7.26 3.64 -4.74
C LEU A 64 6.57 4.28 -5.94
N ALA A 65 7.14 4.10 -7.14
CA ALA A 65 6.57 4.61 -8.39
C ALA A 65 5.21 3.96 -8.69
N ALA A 66 5.11 2.64 -8.56
CA ALA A 66 3.87 1.90 -8.81
C ALA A 66 2.77 2.26 -7.80
N SER A 67 3.12 2.42 -6.52
CA SER A 67 2.17 2.85 -5.48
C SER A 67 1.66 4.26 -5.73
N GLY A 68 2.53 5.18 -6.15
CA GLY A 68 2.14 6.54 -6.53
C GLY A 68 1.21 6.55 -7.75
N ALA A 69 1.55 5.79 -8.79
CA ALA A 69 0.73 5.66 -9.98
C ALA A 69 -0.63 5.00 -9.68
N ALA A 70 -0.65 3.92 -8.89
CA ALA A 70 -1.87 3.23 -8.49
C ALA A 70 -2.81 4.12 -7.66
N ALA A 71 -2.28 5.05 -6.87
CA ALA A 71 -3.08 6.01 -6.11
C ALA A 71 -3.85 7.01 -6.99
N LEU A 72 -3.45 7.18 -8.25
CA LEU A 72 -4.16 8.01 -9.23
C LEU A 72 -5.30 7.26 -9.92
N LEU A 73 -5.32 5.92 -9.84
CA LEU A 73 -6.37 5.12 -10.44
C LEU A 73 -7.59 5.04 -9.50
N PRO A 74 -8.81 5.28 -9.99
CA PRO A 74 -10.04 5.16 -9.20
C PRO A 74 -10.40 3.68 -8.99
N THR A 75 -9.56 2.94 -8.26
CA THR A 75 -9.77 1.52 -7.96
C THR A 75 -10.19 1.34 -6.51
N PRO A 76 -11.37 0.73 -6.24
CA PRO A 76 -11.80 0.46 -4.88
C PRO A 76 -10.81 -0.50 -4.21
N GLY A 77 -10.26 -0.09 -3.06
CA GLY A 77 -9.37 -0.92 -2.25
C GLY A 77 -7.96 -1.17 -2.81
N GLY A 78 -7.59 -0.56 -3.94
CA GLY A 78 -6.25 -0.73 -4.53
C GLY A 78 -5.94 -2.17 -4.98
N VAL A 79 -6.96 -3.01 -5.14
CA VAL A 79 -6.85 -4.39 -5.63
C VAL A 79 -6.94 -4.37 -7.16
N GLY A 80 -5.97 -4.98 -7.82
CA GLY A 80 -5.83 -5.06 -9.27
C GLY A 80 -4.95 -3.97 -9.90
N SER A 81 -5.02 -2.72 -9.43
CA SER A 81 -4.25 -1.61 -10.00
C SER A 81 -2.76 -1.72 -9.72
N LEU A 82 -2.38 -1.83 -8.45
CA LEU A 82 -0.97 -1.91 -8.05
C LEU A 82 -0.32 -3.20 -8.55
N GLU A 83 -1.06 -4.32 -8.65
CA GLU A 83 -0.57 -5.58 -9.21
C GLU A 83 -0.20 -5.42 -10.69
N ALA A 84 -1.10 -4.81 -11.47
CA ALA A 84 -0.86 -4.57 -12.89
C ALA A 84 0.33 -3.63 -13.10
N VAL A 85 0.39 -2.53 -12.34
CA VAL A 85 1.49 -1.56 -12.46
C VAL A 85 2.82 -2.15 -12.01
N LEU A 86 2.87 -2.93 -10.92
CA LEU A 86 4.09 -3.60 -10.47
C LEU A 86 4.55 -4.70 -11.43
N ALA A 87 3.63 -5.54 -11.92
CA ALA A 87 3.97 -6.58 -12.89
C ALA A 87 4.52 -5.95 -14.17
N PHE A 88 3.87 -4.88 -14.66
CA PHE A 88 4.36 -4.09 -15.78
C PHE A 88 5.74 -3.46 -15.51
N ALA A 89 5.92 -2.85 -14.34
CA ALA A 89 7.18 -2.21 -13.96
C ALA A 89 8.34 -3.21 -13.87
N PHE A 90 8.14 -4.39 -13.29
CA PHE A 90 9.17 -5.42 -13.19
C PHE A 90 9.52 -6.02 -14.54
N THR A 91 8.51 -6.32 -15.37
CA THR A 91 8.74 -6.88 -16.71
C THR A 91 9.47 -5.89 -17.62
N THR A 92 9.10 -4.62 -17.60
CA THR A 92 9.79 -3.57 -18.36
C THR A 92 11.19 -3.25 -17.81
N ALA A 93 11.44 -3.49 -16.52
CA ALA A 93 12.77 -3.46 -15.92
C ALA A 93 13.64 -4.70 -16.23
N GLY A 94 13.13 -5.67 -17.00
CA GLY A 94 13.89 -6.83 -17.47
C GLY A 94 13.66 -8.13 -16.69
N ALA A 95 12.73 -8.16 -15.73
CA ALA A 95 12.39 -9.41 -15.04
C ALA A 95 11.57 -10.35 -15.93
N PRO A 96 11.80 -11.68 -15.88
CA PRO A 96 10.94 -12.66 -16.53
C PRO A 96 9.50 -12.53 -16.05
N GLY A 97 8.52 -12.61 -16.96
CA GLY A 97 7.10 -12.42 -16.64
C GLY A 97 6.59 -13.33 -15.51
N ALA A 98 7.00 -14.61 -15.52
CA ALA A 98 6.65 -15.55 -14.45
C ALA A 98 7.23 -15.14 -13.08
N ALA A 99 8.47 -14.65 -13.04
CA ALA A 99 9.09 -14.18 -11.80
C ALA A 99 8.45 -12.89 -11.29
N ALA A 100 8.15 -11.94 -12.19
CA ALA A 100 7.44 -10.71 -11.86
C ALA A 100 6.04 -11.00 -11.29
N ALA A 101 5.26 -11.86 -11.95
CA ALA A 101 3.94 -12.27 -11.48
C ALA A 101 4.02 -12.98 -10.11
N SER A 102 4.98 -13.90 -9.95
CA SER A 102 5.20 -14.60 -8.68
C SER A 102 5.56 -13.65 -7.53
N ALA A 103 6.41 -12.65 -7.80
CA ALA A 103 6.78 -11.64 -6.82
C ALA A 103 5.57 -10.80 -6.37
N VAL A 104 4.75 -10.36 -7.32
CA VAL A 104 3.53 -9.58 -7.05
C VAL A 104 2.51 -10.41 -6.26
N LEU A 105 2.25 -11.65 -6.67
CA LEU A 105 1.30 -12.53 -5.99
C LEU A 105 1.75 -12.88 -4.57
N GLY A 106 3.03 -13.23 -4.38
CA GLY A 106 3.57 -13.49 -3.05
C GLY A 106 3.48 -12.27 -2.13
N TYR A 107 3.75 -11.08 -2.67
CA TYR A 107 3.58 -9.84 -1.94
C TYR A 107 2.12 -9.57 -1.54
N ARG A 108 1.15 -9.84 -2.44
CA ARG A 108 -0.29 -9.68 -2.16
C ARG A 108 -0.83 -10.71 -1.18
N LEU A 109 -0.31 -11.93 -1.22
CA LEU A 109 -0.63 -12.95 -0.23
C LEU A 109 -0.30 -12.44 1.18
N LEU A 110 0.85 -11.80 1.37
CA LEU A 110 1.29 -11.29 2.68
C LEU A 110 0.57 -10.01 3.11
N THR A 111 0.26 -9.11 2.17
CA THR A 111 -0.26 -7.76 2.49
C THR A 111 -1.78 -7.65 2.43
N VAL A 112 -2.45 -8.50 1.66
CA VAL A 112 -3.89 -8.43 1.44
C VAL A 112 -4.57 -9.69 1.97
N TRP A 113 -4.16 -10.87 1.52
CA TRP A 113 -4.93 -12.09 1.79
C TRP A 113 -4.71 -12.63 3.20
N LEU A 114 -3.46 -12.65 3.69
CA LEU A 114 -3.15 -13.13 5.03
C LEU A 114 -3.81 -12.27 6.13
N PRO A 115 -3.82 -10.91 6.06
CA PRO A 115 -4.55 -10.09 7.02
C PRO A 115 -6.08 -10.16 6.86
N LEU A 116 -6.60 -10.51 5.68
CA LEU A 116 -8.03 -10.64 5.44
C LEU A 116 -8.66 -11.81 6.21
N LEU A 117 -7.93 -12.93 6.33
CA LEU A 117 -8.42 -14.14 7.02
C LEU A 117 -8.87 -13.89 8.47
N PRO A 118 -8.05 -13.31 9.38
CA PRO A 118 -8.50 -13.04 10.74
C PRO A 118 -9.66 -12.04 10.77
N GLY A 119 -9.70 -11.06 9.86
CA GLY A 119 -10.80 -10.12 9.74
C GLY A 119 -12.14 -10.82 9.43
N LEU A 120 -12.14 -11.75 8.48
CA LEU A 120 -13.31 -12.55 8.14
C LEU A 120 -13.73 -13.46 9.28
N VAL A 121 -12.79 -14.05 10.01
CA VAL A 121 -13.08 -14.88 11.19
C VAL A 121 -13.76 -14.05 12.28
N VAL A 122 -13.21 -12.88 12.61
CA VAL A 122 -13.81 -11.97 13.60
C VAL A 122 -15.20 -11.54 13.17
N LEU A 123 -15.38 -11.14 11.91
CA LEU A 123 -16.68 -10.78 11.36
C LEU A 123 -17.69 -11.93 11.46
N ALA A 124 -17.30 -13.15 11.07
CA ALA A 124 -18.15 -14.32 11.16
C ALA A 124 -18.57 -14.63 12.62
N VAL A 125 -17.66 -14.42 13.58
CA VAL A 125 -17.96 -14.55 15.01
C VAL A 125 -18.97 -13.49 15.47
N LEU A 126 -18.80 -12.23 15.07
CA LEU A 126 -19.71 -11.14 15.43
C LEU A 126 -21.11 -11.34 14.85
N VAL A 127 -21.20 -11.75 13.57
CA VAL A 127 -22.46 -12.10 12.91
C VAL A 127 -23.14 -13.27 13.62
N ARG A 128 -22.39 -14.32 13.97
CA ARG A 128 -22.93 -15.47 14.73
C ARG A 128 -23.45 -15.06 16.11
N ARG A 129 -22.84 -14.05 16.73
CA ARG A 129 -23.24 -13.51 18.04
C ARG A 129 -24.35 -12.45 17.98
N ARG A 130 -24.84 -12.08 16.79
CA ARG A 130 -25.76 -10.95 16.56
C ARG A 130 -25.31 -9.63 17.21
N ALA A 131 -24.00 -9.41 17.23
CA ALA A 131 -23.41 -8.15 17.70
C ALA A 131 -23.27 -7.11 16.56
N LEU A 132 -23.68 -7.49 15.35
CA LEU A 132 -23.80 -6.67 14.14
C LEU A 132 -25.21 -6.85 13.56
#